data_AF-A0A7S3IQT1-F1
#
_entry.id   AF-A0A7S3IQT1-F1
#
_cell.length_a   1.000
_cell.length_b   1.000
_cell.length_c   1.000
_cell.angle_alpha   90.00
_cell.angle_beta   90.00
_cell.angle_gamma   90.00
#
_symmetry.space_group_name_H-M   'P 1'
#
loop_
_entity.id
_entity.type
_entity.pdbx_description
1 polymer ?
#
loop_
_entity_poly.entity_id
_entity_poly.type
_entity_poly.pdbx_seq_one_letter_code
_entity_poly.pdbx_strand_id
1 'polypeptide(L)'
;MHKNTPQQGKRNVGQQTVQLARQYVSPQSASHHKLEKDEYLNPFFMTPRTLTTLGLLVLFLNALSYDWIGKIQERTAHLYEDPDNEDVFRDYRWPVFFGFFAVVVFASAQFPDTAMKRPHPLFWRMLLGAEICYACFMTFIFLLPRDKARYAFKIFHPALGNDLPER
;
A
#
# COMPACT_ATOMS: atom_id res chain seq x y z
N MET A 1 -0.52 88.32 -30.82
CA MET A 1 -0.54 87.68 -29.49
C MET A 1 -0.95 86.21 -29.67
N HIS A 2 0.00 85.35 -30.05
CA HIS A 2 -0.25 83.92 -30.29
C HIS A 2 0.21 83.12 -29.06
N LYS A 3 -0.72 82.41 -28.40
CA LYS A 3 -0.41 81.51 -27.28
C LYS A 3 0.13 80.19 -27.84
N ASN A 4 1.35 79.83 -27.46
CA ASN A 4 1.94 78.52 -27.74
C ASN A 4 1.42 77.50 -26.72
N THR A 5 0.74 76.46 -27.20
CA THR A 5 0.37 75.29 -26.41
C THR A 5 1.58 74.34 -26.34
N PRO A 6 1.96 73.78 -25.17
CA PRO A 6 3.03 72.80 -25.12
C PRO A 6 2.54 71.47 -25.67
N GLN A 7 3.18 70.97 -26.73
CA GLN A 7 3.02 69.58 -27.15
C GLN A 7 3.61 68.67 -26.07
N GLN A 8 2.73 68.06 -25.28
CA GLN A 8 3.11 67.05 -24.30
C GLN A 8 3.47 65.78 -25.08
N GLY A 9 4.77 65.60 -25.33
CA GLY A 9 5.29 64.40 -25.96
C GLY A 9 4.93 63.17 -25.14
N LYS A 10 4.03 62.33 -25.66
CA LYS A 10 3.80 60.97 -25.16
C LYS A 10 5.10 60.20 -25.34
N ARG A 11 5.92 60.14 -24.27
CA ARG A 11 7.01 59.17 -24.19
C ARG A 11 6.35 57.79 -24.18
N ASN A 12 6.55 57.04 -25.26
CA ASN A 12 6.34 55.60 -25.28
C ASN A 12 7.31 54.99 -24.27
N VAL A 13 6.91 54.91 -23.00
CA VAL A 13 7.51 53.98 -22.07
C VAL A 13 7.11 52.60 -22.59
N GLY A 14 8.03 51.94 -23.29
CA GLY A 14 7.81 50.58 -23.77
C GLY A 14 7.28 49.75 -22.61
N GLN A 15 6.19 49.01 -22.83
CA GLN A 15 5.67 48.09 -21.83
C GLN A 15 6.80 47.12 -21.51
N GLN A 16 7.45 47.34 -20.37
CA GLN A 16 8.44 46.44 -19.82
C GLN A 16 7.65 45.20 -19.43
N THR A 17 7.60 44.23 -20.33
CA THR A 17 7.15 42.89 -19.96
C THR A 17 8.18 42.42 -18.93
N VAL A 18 7.76 42.30 -17.69
CA VAL A 18 8.56 41.64 -16.65
C VAL A 18 8.78 40.23 -17.18
N GLN A 19 9.92 39.99 -17.82
CA GLN A 19 10.34 38.64 -18.13
C GLN A 19 10.49 37.98 -16.77
N LEU A 20 9.56 37.08 -16.45
CA LEU A 20 9.67 36.18 -15.31
C LEU A 20 11.08 35.59 -15.39
N ALA A 21 11.94 35.98 -14.44
CA ALA A 21 13.34 35.59 -14.45
C ALA A 21 13.36 34.07 -14.61
N ARG A 22 13.99 33.58 -15.69
CA ARG A 22 14.15 32.15 -15.92
C ARG A 22 14.88 31.62 -14.69
N GLN A 23 14.15 30.93 -13.82
CA GLN A 23 14.67 30.50 -12.54
C GLN A 23 15.85 29.59 -12.83
N TYR A 24 17.06 30.02 -12.44
CA TYR A 24 18.26 29.24 -12.67
C TYR A 24 18.13 27.94 -11.88
N VAL A 25 18.03 26.83 -12.61
CA VAL A 25 18.08 25.49 -12.03
C VAL A 25 19.52 25.05 -12.16
N SER A 26 20.18 24.77 -11.04
CA SER A 26 21.57 24.32 -11.06
C SER A 26 21.69 22.99 -11.80
N PRO A 27 22.83 22.71 -12.46
CA PRO A 27 23.05 21.42 -13.11
C PRO A 27 22.85 20.23 -12.16
N GLN A 28 23.18 20.43 -10.88
CA GLN A 28 22.97 19.45 -9.82
C GLN A 28 21.49 19.22 -9.52
N SER A 29 20.68 20.27 -9.34
CA SER A 29 19.24 20.08 -9.11
C SER A 29 18.54 19.52 -10.37
N ALA A 30 18.98 19.91 -11.57
CA ALA A 30 18.51 19.33 -12.81
C ALA A 30 18.89 17.85 -12.96
N SER A 31 20.09 17.44 -12.51
CA SER A 31 20.49 16.03 -12.53
C SER A 31 19.70 15.21 -11.52
N HIS A 32 19.47 15.73 -10.31
CA HIS A 32 18.63 15.07 -9.30
C HIS A 32 17.17 14.93 -9.77
N HIS A 33 16.63 15.94 -10.46
CA HIS A 33 15.26 15.86 -10.99
C HIS A 33 15.10 14.87 -12.16
N LYS A 34 16.16 14.68 -12.98
CA LYS A 34 16.18 13.60 -13.98
C LYS A 34 16.25 12.23 -13.34
N LEU A 35 17.10 12.07 -12.31
CA LEU A 35 17.16 10.85 -11.50
C LEU A 35 15.81 10.48 -10.90
N GLU A 36 15.03 11.44 -10.39
CA GLU A 36 13.66 11.13 -9.92
C GLU A 36 12.78 10.60 -11.04
N LYS A 37 12.74 11.26 -12.22
CA LYS A 37 11.92 10.79 -13.34
C LYS A 37 12.34 9.43 -13.88
N ASP A 38 13.65 9.16 -13.89
CA ASP A 38 14.25 7.93 -14.38
C ASP A 38 14.24 6.80 -13.33
N GLU A 39 14.29 7.10 -12.03
CA GLU A 39 14.13 6.11 -10.94
C GLU A 39 12.66 5.74 -10.72
N TYR A 40 11.74 6.68 -10.96
CA TYR A 40 10.29 6.47 -10.91
C TYR A 40 9.70 6.09 -12.29
N LEU A 41 10.38 5.15 -12.97
CA LEU A 41 10.13 4.67 -14.34
C LEU A 41 8.67 4.28 -14.68
N ASN A 42 7.79 4.07 -13.68
CA ASN A 42 6.37 3.80 -13.91
C ASN A 42 5.46 4.82 -13.19
N PRO A 43 4.87 5.79 -13.93
CA PRO A 43 3.86 6.72 -13.43
C PRO A 43 2.63 6.03 -12.81
N PHE A 44 2.41 4.76 -13.21
CA PHE A 44 1.33 3.92 -12.74
C PHE A 44 1.40 3.63 -11.22
N PHE A 45 2.60 3.46 -10.66
CA PHE A 45 2.78 3.08 -9.24
C PHE A 45 3.03 4.27 -8.29
N MET A 46 3.21 5.48 -8.85
CA MET A 46 3.65 6.68 -8.12
C MET A 46 2.54 7.73 -7.97
N THR A 47 1.46 7.61 -8.76
CA THR A 47 0.28 8.47 -8.60
C THR A 47 -0.73 7.82 -7.64
N PRO A 48 -1.12 8.48 -6.53
CA PRO A 48 -2.07 7.90 -5.59
C PRO A 48 -3.44 7.75 -6.26
N ARG A 49 -3.87 6.50 -6.40
CA ARG A 49 -5.04 6.09 -7.19
C ARG A 49 -6.10 5.42 -6.32
N THR A 50 -6.31 5.96 -5.12
CA THR A 50 -7.18 5.44 -4.03
C THR A 50 -8.47 4.80 -4.50
N LEU A 51 -9.30 5.54 -5.24
CA LEU A 51 -10.62 5.07 -5.71
C LEU A 51 -10.50 3.93 -6.72
N THR A 52 -9.57 4.02 -7.67
CA THR A 52 -9.39 2.98 -8.68
C THR A 52 -8.77 1.71 -8.10
N THR A 53 -7.80 1.84 -7.18
CA THR A 53 -7.21 0.69 -6.49
C THR A 53 -8.21 0.01 -5.58
N LEU A 54 -9.07 0.77 -4.91
CA LEU A 54 -10.13 0.23 -4.06
C LEU A 54 -11.19 -0.50 -4.90
N GLY A 55 -11.65 0.11 -6.00
CA GLY A 55 -12.64 -0.51 -6.89
C GLY A 55 -12.11 -1.83 -7.50
N LEU A 56 -10.86 -1.83 -7.98
CA LEU A 56 -10.23 -3.05 -8.51
C LEU A 56 -10.04 -4.12 -7.43
N LEU A 57 -9.63 -3.74 -6.22
CA LEU A 57 -9.48 -4.67 -5.10
C LEU A 57 -10.82 -5.32 -4.74
N VAL A 58 -11.90 -4.54 -4.68
CA VAL A 58 -13.24 -5.06 -4.36
C VAL A 58 -13.72 -6.03 -5.45
N LEU A 59 -13.55 -5.69 -6.73
CA LEU A 59 -13.89 -6.59 -7.84
C LEU A 59 -13.06 -7.88 -7.81
N PHE A 60 -11.76 -7.75 -7.51
CA PHE A 60 -10.86 -8.89 -7.40
C PHE A 60 -11.26 -9.82 -6.24
N LEU A 61 -11.54 -9.27 -5.05
CA LEU A 61 -12.00 -10.05 -3.90
C LEU A 61 -13.36 -10.72 -4.16
N ASN A 62 -14.27 -10.03 -4.84
CA ASN A 62 -15.56 -10.57 -5.21
C ASN A 62 -15.41 -11.75 -6.19
N ALA A 63 -14.53 -11.63 -7.19
CA ALA A 63 -14.22 -12.72 -8.12
C ALA A 63 -13.57 -13.92 -7.41
N LEU A 64 -12.64 -13.68 -6.48
CA LEU A 64 -12.05 -14.76 -5.68
C LEU A 64 -13.10 -15.50 -4.85
N SER A 65 -14.08 -14.77 -4.30
CA SER A 65 -15.13 -15.34 -3.45
C SER A 65 -16.04 -16.33 -4.19
N TYR A 66 -16.34 -16.11 -5.47
CA TYR A 66 -17.33 -16.92 -6.17
C TYR A 66 -16.82 -18.29 -6.64
N ASP A 67 -15.55 -18.40 -7.05
CA ASP A 67 -15.07 -19.61 -7.74
C ASP A 67 -13.71 -20.12 -7.24
N TRP A 68 -12.89 -19.29 -6.58
CA TRP A 68 -11.51 -19.65 -6.23
C TRP A 68 -11.37 -20.20 -4.81
N ILE A 69 -12.06 -19.63 -3.81
CA ILE A 69 -11.88 -20.02 -2.40
C ILE A 69 -12.18 -21.51 -2.17
N GLY A 70 -13.30 -22.01 -2.70
CA GLY A 70 -13.67 -23.43 -2.57
C GLY A 70 -12.63 -24.37 -3.18
N LYS A 71 -12.14 -24.05 -4.39
CA LYS A 71 -11.09 -24.82 -5.07
C LYS A 71 -9.78 -24.83 -4.29
N ILE A 72 -9.40 -23.70 -3.69
CA ILE A 72 -8.19 -23.60 -2.87
C ILE A 72 -8.36 -24.45 -1.59
N GLN A 73 -9.52 -24.39 -0.94
CA GLN A 73 -9.82 -25.17 0.27
C GLN A 73 -9.74 -26.67 0.01
N GLU A 74 -10.30 -27.16 -1.10
CA GLU A 74 -10.18 -28.57 -1.50
C GLU A 74 -8.74 -28.96 -1.82
N ARG A 75 -8.00 -28.12 -2.56
CA ARG A 75 -6.61 -28.39 -2.93
C ARG A 75 -5.67 -28.45 -1.74
N THR A 76 -5.96 -27.69 -0.69
CA THR A 76 -5.14 -27.61 0.52
C THR A 76 -5.63 -28.46 1.67
N ALA A 77 -6.79 -29.13 1.53
CA ALA A 77 -7.39 -29.96 2.59
C ALA A 77 -6.41 -31.00 3.15
N HIS A 78 -5.67 -31.69 2.27
CA HIS A 78 -4.69 -32.70 2.64
C HIS A 78 -3.54 -32.20 3.55
N LEU A 79 -3.27 -30.88 3.57
CA LEU A 79 -2.23 -30.28 4.42
C LEU A 79 -2.69 -30.06 5.86
N TYR A 80 -4.00 -30.15 6.10
CA TYR A 80 -4.64 -29.83 7.38
C TYR A 80 -5.45 -31.00 7.93
N GLU A 81 -5.31 -32.19 7.34
CA GLU A 81 -5.86 -33.41 7.90
C GLU A 81 -5.03 -33.83 9.10
N ASP A 82 -5.67 -33.86 10.26
CA ASP A 82 -5.10 -34.37 11.50
C ASP A 82 -6.04 -35.47 12.04
N PRO A 83 -5.57 -36.72 12.21
CA PRO A 83 -6.41 -37.81 12.72
C PRO A 83 -6.88 -37.57 14.16
N ASP A 84 -6.15 -36.78 14.93
CA ASP A 84 -6.41 -36.60 16.36
C ASP A 84 -7.26 -35.35 16.65
N ASN A 85 -7.41 -34.43 15.70
CA ASN A 85 -8.03 -33.12 15.92
C ASN A 85 -8.97 -32.68 14.79
N GLU A 86 -10.15 -32.18 15.14
CA GLU A 86 -11.09 -31.58 14.19
C GLU A 86 -10.62 -30.20 13.68
N ASP A 87 -10.73 -29.95 12.37
CA ASP A 87 -10.40 -28.64 11.77
C ASP A 87 -11.55 -27.65 11.91
N VAL A 88 -11.63 -27.03 13.09
CA VAL A 88 -12.61 -25.98 13.44
C VAL A 88 -12.47 -24.68 12.63
N PHE A 89 -11.33 -24.43 11.99
CA PHE A 89 -11.05 -23.17 11.28
C PHE A 89 -11.00 -23.31 9.75
N ARG A 90 -11.44 -24.46 9.22
CA ARG A 90 -11.40 -24.77 7.79
C ARG A 90 -11.99 -23.66 6.91
N ASP A 91 -13.16 -23.15 7.30
CA ASP A 91 -13.90 -22.17 6.49
C ASP A 91 -13.40 -20.73 6.67
N TYR A 92 -12.69 -20.44 7.77
CA TYR A 92 -12.23 -19.08 8.11
C TYR A 92 -10.78 -18.79 7.72
N ARG A 93 -9.95 -19.83 7.54
CA ARG A 93 -8.50 -19.70 7.27
C ARG A 93 -8.20 -18.86 6.02
N TRP A 94 -8.82 -19.22 4.90
CA TRP A 94 -8.60 -18.53 3.62
C TRP A 94 -9.15 -17.10 3.60
N PRO A 95 -10.39 -16.84 4.08
CA PRO A 95 -10.88 -15.47 4.23
C PRO A 95 -9.95 -14.58 5.07
N VAL A 96 -9.41 -15.09 6.19
CA VAL A 96 -8.48 -14.34 7.04
C VAL A 96 -7.18 -14.05 6.29
N PHE A 97 -6.60 -15.04 5.60
CA PHE A 97 -5.40 -14.84 4.78
C PHE A 97 -5.60 -13.76 3.70
N PHE A 98 -6.71 -13.81 2.95
CA PHE A 98 -7.02 -12.81 1.93
C PHE A 98 -7.33 -11.44 2.54
N GLY A 99 -7.88 -11.38 3.75
CA GLY A 99 -8.06 -10.14 4.51
C GLY A 99 -6.72 -9.45 4.79
N PHE A 100 -5.74 -10.20 5.33
CA PHE A 100 -4.38 -9.69 5.53
C PHE A 100 -3.70 -9.31 4.21
N PHE A 101 -3.88 -10.12 3.17
CA PHE A 101 -3.35 -9.82 1.85
C PHE A 101 -3.93 -8.51 1.28
N ALA A 102 -5.23 -8.27 1.43
CA ALA A 102 -5.88 -7.04 0.99
C ALA A 102 -5.30 -5.80 1.69
N VAL A 103 -5.00 -5.90 3.00
CA VAL A 103 -4.32 -4.82 3.74
C VAL A 103 -2.92 -4.57 3.19
N VAL A 104 -2.15 -5.61 2.88
CA VAL A 104 -0.80 -5.48 2.30
C VAL A 104 -0.87 -4.85 0.90
N VAL A 105 -1.81 -5.27 0.05
CA VAL A 105 -2.02 -4.66 -1.28
C VAL A 105 -2.41 -3.19 -1.15
N PHE A 106 -3.31 -2.86 -0.22
CA PHE A 106 -3.70 -1.49 0.06
C PHE A 106 -2.51 -0.65 0.54
N ALA A 107 -1.73 -1.16 1.51
CA ALA A 107 -0.52 -0.50 2.01
C ALA A 107 0.50 -0.26 0.87
N SER A 108 0.67 -1.23 -0.03
CA SER A 108 1.57 -1.13 -1.18
C SER A 108 1.23 0.04 -2.12
N ALA A 109 -0.06 0.38 -2.24
CA ALA A 109 -0.55 1.43 -3.11
C ALA A 109 -0.65 2.81 -2.42
N GLN A 110 -0.94 2.84 -1.12
CA GLN A 110 -1.27 4.08 -0.40
C GLN A 110 -0.16 4.60 0.52
N PHE A 111 0.75 3.75 0.98
CA PHE A 111 1.75 4.18 1.94
C PHE A 111 2.82 5.06 1.28
N PRO A 112 3.28 6.10 1.99
CA PRO A 112 4.34 6.96 1.50
C PRO A 112 5.64 6.15 1.34
N ASP A 113 6.50 6.60 0.42
CA ASP A 113 7.81 5.99 0.27
C ASP A 113 8.65 6.20 1.53
N THR A 114 9.17 5.09 2.06
CA THR A 114 10.11 5.11 3.17
C THR A 114 11.48 5.63 2.67
N ALA A 115 12.31 6.16 3.57
CA ALA A 115 13.65 6.65 3.24
C ALA A 115 14.58 5.61 2.56
N MET A 116 14.24 4.32 2.66
CA MET A 116 14.95 3.22 2.01
C MET A 116 14.47 3.05 0.56
N LYS A 117 15.37 3.28 -0.40
CA LYS A 117 15.03 3.32 -1.85
C LYS A 117 15.32 2.02 -2.63
N ARG A 118 16.15 1.11 -2.11
CA ARG A 118 16.57 -0.13 -2.82
C ARG A 118 16.15 -1.38 -2.01
N PRO A 119 15.76 -2.51 -2.62
CA PRO A 119 15.75 -2.81 -4.06
C PRO A 119 14.56 -2.21 -4.85
N HIS A 120 13.36 -2.06 -4.27
CA HIS A 120 12.20 -1.42 -4.92
C HIS A 120 11.25 -0.79 -3.88
N PRO A 121 10.70 0.43 -4.07
CA PRO A 121 9.85 1.10 -3.08
C PRO A 121 8.62 0.29 -2.66
N LEU A 122 8.00 -0.45 -3.60
CA LEU A 122 6.87 -1.36 -3.32
C LEU A 122 7.20 -2.41 -2.25
N PHE A 123 8.43 -2.93 -2.23
CA PHE A 123 8.85 -3.92 -1.24
C PHE A 123 8.76 -3.35 0.17
N TRP A 124 9.23 -2.11 0.36
CA TRP A 124 9.18 -1.43 1.64
C TRP A 124 7.74 -1.11 2.07
N ARG A 125 6.89 -0.70 1.13
CA ARG A 125 5.46 -0.47 1.43
C ARG A 125 4.73 -1.76 1.82
N MET A 126 5.02 -2.89 1.15
CA MET A 126 4.48 -4.19 1.51
C MET A 126 4.98 -4.66 2.88
N LEU A 127 6.26 -4.46 3.19
CA LEU A 127 6.84 -4.79 4.49
C LEU A 127 6.16 -4.01 5.62
N LEU A 128 5.95 -2.71 5.44
CA LEU A 128 5.23 -1.88 6.41
C LEU A 128 3.77 -2.32 6.58
N GLY A 129 3.10 -2.70 5.48
CA GLY A 129 1.78 -3.30 5.55
C GLY A 129 1.76 -4.61 6.34
N ALA A 130 2.75 -5.48 6.12
CA ALA A 130 2.90 -6.73 6.86
C ALA A 130 3.21 -6.51 8.34
N GLU A 131 4.02 -5.49 8.67
CA GLU A 131 4.32 -5.10 10.04
C GLU A 131 3.06 -4.64 10.79
N ILE A 132 2.20 -3.84 10.16
CA ILE A 132 0.91 -3.44 10.74
C ILE A 132 0.00 -4.65 10.97
N CYS A 133 -0.10 -5.56 9.99
CA CYS A 133 -0.85 -6.80 10.13
C CYS A 133 -0.35 -7.63 11.32
N TYR A 134 0.97 -7.77 11.45
CA TYR A 134 1.61 -8.48 12.55
C TYR A 134 1.36 -7.78 13.90
N ALA A 135 1.49 -6.46 13.96
CA ALA A 135 1.21 -5.69 15.17
C ALA A 135 -0.25 -5.85 15.61
N CYS A 136 -1.22 -5.75 14.69
CA CYS A 136 -2.63 -6.01 14.96
C CYS A 136 -2.87 -7.44 15.48
N PHE A 137 -2.25 -8.45 14.87
CA PHE A 137 -2.35 -9.83 15.29
C PHE A 137 -1.74 -10.06 16.69
N MET A 138 -0.58 -9.46 16.96
CA MET A 138 0.06 -9.52 18.27
C MET A 138 -0.80 -8.85 19.33
N THR A 139 -1.29 -7.64 19.09
CA THR A 139 -2.21 -6.97 20.02
C THR A 139 -3.46 -7.81 20.29
N PHE A 140 -4.03 -8.45 19.27
CA PHE A 140 -5.14 -9.39 19.45
C PHE A 140 -4.78 -10.53 20.40
N ILE A 141 -3.65 -11.23 20.17
CA ILE A 141 -3.22 -12.34 21.03
C ILE A 141 -2.92 -11.88 22.45
N PHE A 142 -2.25 -10.74 22.63
CA PHE A 142 -1.86 -10.23 23.94
C PHE A 142 -3.06 -9.88 24.82
N LEU A 143 -4.20 -9.49 24.23
CA LEU A 143 -5.42 -9.17 24.95
C LEU A 143 -6.27 -10.40 25.27
N LEU A 144 -6.00 -11.56 24.65
CA LEU A 144 -6.76 -12.79 24.88
C LEU A 144 -6.25 -13.56 26.12
N PRO A 145 -7.14 -14.19 26.90
CA PRO A 145 -6.74 -15.17 27.91
C PRO A 145 -5.96 -16.33 27.28
N ARG A 146 -5.01 -16.91 28.03
CA ARG A 146 -4.07 -17.95 27.56
C ARG A 146 -4.76 -19.08 26.78
N ASP A 147 -5.86 -19.61 27.29
CA ASP A 147 -6.53 -20.76 26.66
C ASP A 147 -7.19 -20.38 25.33
N LYS A 148 -7.73 -19.16 25.24
CA LYS A 148 -8.32 -18.64 24.00
C LYS A 148 -7.24 -18.23 23.00
N ALA A 149 -6.11 -17.70 23.46
CA ALA A 149 -4.95 -17.40 22.62
C ALA A 149 -4.37 -18.68 22.00
N ARG A 150 -4.27 -19.78 22.77
CA ARG A 150 -3.90 -21.11 22.26
C ARG A 150 -4.86 -21.57 21.16
N TYR A 151 -6.16 -21.45 21.42
CA TYR A 151 -7.18 -21.82 20.44
C TYR A 151 -7.08 -21.00 19.15
N ALA A 152 -6.71 -19.71 19.22
CA ALA A 152 -6.53 -18.88 18.03
C ALA A 152 -5.43 -19.40 17.08
N PHE A 153 -4.41 -20.10 17.58
CA PHE A 153 -3.36 -20.69 16.73
C PHE A 153 -3.84 -21.86 15.87
N LYS A 154 -5.00 -22.47 16.17
CA LYS A 154 -5.63 -23.48 15.30
C LYS A 154 -6.00 -22.94 13.92
N ILE A 155 -6.05 -21.62 13.76
CA ILE A 155 -6.22 -20.99 12.45
C ILE A 155 -5.10 -21.38 11.47
N PHE A 156 -3.87 -21.61 11.96
CA PHE A 156 -2.75 -22.00 11.12
C PHE A 156 -2.70 -23.50 10.86
N HIS A 157 -2.99 -24.33 11.87
CA HIS A 157 -3.03 -25.78 11.75
C HIS A 157 -3.83 -26.40 12.92
N PRO A 158 -4.68 -27.42 12.68
CA PRO A 158 -5.51 -28.02 13.73
C PRO A 158 -4.73 -28.66 14.90
N ALA A 159 -3.52 -29.17 14.61
CA ALA A 159 -2.61 -29.69 15.65
C ALA A 159 -2.08 -28.64 16.65
N LEU A 160 -2.17 -27.34 16.32
CA LEU A 160 -1.62 -26.28 17.18
C LEU A 160 -2.59 -25.93 18.32
N GLY A 161 -2.02 -25.59 19.48
CA GLY A 161 -2.82 -25.08 20.60
C GLY A 161 -3.65 -26.15 21.34
N ASN A 162 -3.44 -27.43 21.05
CA ASN A 162 -3.99 -28.54 21.84
C ASN A 162 -3.22 -28.69 23.15
N ASP A 163 -3.90 -29.24 24.16
CA ASP A 163 -3.24 -29.56 25.41
C ASP A 163 -2.21 -30.66 25.20
N LEU A 164 -1.09 -30.55 25.91
CA LEU A 164 -0.01 -31.52 25.81
C LEU A 164 -0.55 -32.86 26.35
N PRO A 165 -0.32 -33.98 25.65
CA PRO A 165 -0.62 -35.29 26.21
C PRO A 165 0.17 -35.44 27.50
N GLU A 166 -0.55 -35.69 28.58
CA GLU A 166 -0.02 -35.81 29.93
C GLU A 166 1.08 -36.89 29.95
N ARG A 167 2.22 -36.59 30.58
CA ARG A 167 3.31 -37.55 30.80
C ARG A 167 3.16 -38.22 32.15
#